data_AF-A0A8H4SBL1-F1
#
_entry.id   AF-A0A8H4SBL1-F1
#
_cell.length_a   1.000
_cell.length_b   1.000
_cell.length_c   1.000
_cell.angle_alpha   90.00
_cell.angle_beta   90.00
_cell.angle_gamma   90.00
#
_symmetry.space_group_name_H-M   'P 1'
#
loop_
_entity.id
_entity.type
_entity.pdbx_description
1 polymer ?
#
loop_
_entity_poly.entity_id
_entity_poly.type
_entity_poly.pdbx_seq_one_letter_code
_entity_poly.pdbx_strand_id
1 'polypeptide(L)'
;MLALLILADQSDFLSSESQNATATLSHWPVQDKSIVAPIATVVTGALALVFISIRVADCIAKNGFKWADMCAVLAFIFSLPMDIFEFFMMGSGMGKDVWTLTKKQITNTAKYTWVTQVWYIPAIILTKVAIVCFFKHIFPGPRFRLLCQGTIIHCFLFMMSTFIIEILACIPVEEAWSRWKGESTVLCYDNTSFWWAHSAINIATDLWLIGLPIPMLLGLQLKTRKRIYLVLMFSIGIVWVQPPVNSCY
;
A
#
# COMPACT_ATOMS: atom_id res chain seq x y z
N MET A 1 4.51 -3.84 0.89
CA MET A 1 4.26 -4.86 1.93
C MET A 1 3.13 -5.79 1.53
N LEU A 2 1.92 -5.30 1.22
CA LEU A 2 0.84 -6.14 0.67
C LEU A 2 1.17 -6.80 -0.68
N ALA A 3 1.89 -6.11 -1.59
CA ALA A 3 2.32 -6.69 -2.87
C ALA A 3 3.28 -7.89 -2.72
N LEU A 4 4.04 -7.98 -1.61
CA LEU A 4 4.95 -9.11 -1.34
C LEU A 4 4.20 -10.36 -0.81
N LEU A 5 3.05 -10.17 -0.15
CA LEU A 5 2.22 -11.27 0.35
C LEU A 5 1.49 -12.02 -0.79
N ILE A 6 1.34 -11.36 -1.94
CA ILE A 6 0.64 -11.90 -3.12
C ILE A 6 1.58 -12.70 -4.03
N LEU A 7 2.89 -12.41 -4.03
CA LEU A 7 3.89 -13.15 -4.81
C LEU A 7 4.01 -14.63 -4.41
N ALA A 8 3.58 -14.96 -3.19
CA ALA A 8 3.62 -16.31 -2.64
C ALA A 8 2.46 -17.18 -3.20
N ASP A 9 1.26 -16.64 -3.37
CA ASP A 9 0.03 -17.46 -3.29
C ASP A 9 -0.20 -18.48 -4.45
N GLN A 10 0.28 -18.23 -5.68
CA GLN A 10 -0.04 -19.10 -6.84
C GLN A 10 1.04 -20.16 -7.16
N SER A 11 2.33 -19.83 -7.04
CA SER A 11 3.42 -20.81 -7.17
C SER A 11 3.61 -21.65 -5.91
N ASP A 12 3.15 -21.14 -4.75
CA ASP A 12 3.28 -21.85 -3.49
C ASP A 12 2.22 -22.92 -3.28
N PHE A 13 1.08 -22.93 -3.98
CA PHE A 13 0.07 -23.96 -3.74
C PHE A 13 0.54 -25.37 -4.15
N LEU A 14 1.14 -25.52 -5.35
CA LEU A 14 1.71 -26.80 -5.79
C LEU A 14 3.01 -27.17 -5.06
N SER A 15 3.78 -26.18 -4.60
CA SER A 15 4.97 -26.43 -3.76
C SER A 15 4.60 -26.64 -2.28
N SER A 16 3.41 -26.23 -1.83
CA SER A 16 2.96 -26.39 -0.44
C SER A 16 2.58 -27.83 -0.11
N GLU A 17 2.05 -28.61 -1.06
CA GLU A 17 1.79 -30.04 -0.83
C GLU A 17 3.11 -30.82 -0.70
N SER A 18 4.12 -30.51 -1.52
CA SER A 18 5.46 -31.11 -1.42
C SER A 18 6.22 -30.61 -0.19
N GLN A 19 6.07 -29.34 0.18
CA GLN A 19 6.61 -28.78 1.43
C GLN A 19 5.92 -29.35 2.66
N ASN A 20 4.61 -29.63 2.65
CA ASN A 20 3.89 -30.25 3.76
C ASN A 20 4.42 -31.68 4.03
N ALA A 21 4.61 -32.46 2.97
CA ALA A 21 5.20 -33.80 3.07
C ALA A 21 6.65 -33.75 3.60
N THR A 22 7.44 -32.77 3.13
CA THR A 22 8.82 -32.59 3.61
C THR A 22 8.86 -32.08 5.05
N ALA A 23 7.98 -31.13 5.40
CA ALA A 23 7.93 -30.46 6.69
C ALA A 23 7.49 -31.40 7.84
N THR A 24 6.53 -32.28 7.55
CA THR A 24 6.11 -33.34 8.50
C THR A 24 7.22 -34.36 8.75
N LEU A 25 8.03 -34.69 7.74
CA LEU A 25 9.17 -35.60 7.89
C LEU A 25 10.35 -35.00 8.65
N SER A 26 10.50 -33.67 8.66
CA SER A 26 11.68 -32.99 9.20
C SER A 26 11.40 -32.08 10.39
N HIS A 27 10.21 -32.17 11.00
CA HIS A 27 9.82 -31.44 12.22
C HIS A 27 10.16 -29.93 12.16
N TRP A 28 9.92 -29.27 11.03
CA TRP A 28 10.17 -27.83 10.93
C TRP A 28 9.18 -27.05 11.80
N PRO A 29 9.65 -26.00 12.51
CA PRO A 29 8.76 -25.16 13.30
C PRO A 29 7.84 -24.35 12.38
N VAL A 30 6.52 -24.44 12.62
CA VAL A 30 5.51 -23.65 11.91
C VAL A 30 5.76 -22.16 12.17
N GLN A 31 5.85 -21.37 11.10
CA GLN A 31 6.14 -19.95 11.22
C GLN A 31 4.83 -19.17 11.35
N ASP A 32 4.50 -18.73 12.58
CA ASP A 32 3.33 -17.88 12.84
C ASP A 32 3.77 -16.43 13.08
N LYS A 33 3.53 -15.57 12.09
CA LYS A 33 3.79 -14.12 12.15
C LYS A 33 2.49 -13.30 12.24
N SER A 34 1.37 -13.95 12.53
CA SER A 34 0.02 -13.34 12.50
C SER A 34 -0.14 -12.16 13.49
N ILE A 35 0.71 -12.07 14.52
CA ILE A 35 0.66 -11.02 15.55
C ILE A 35 1.36 -9.71 15.17
N VAL A 36 2.22 -9.67 14.13
CA VAL A 36 3.03 -8.48 13.82
C VAL A 36 2.22 -7.42 13.07
N ALA A 37 1.48 -7.83 12.05
CA ALA A 37 0.62 -6.95 11.25
C ALA A 37 -0.46 -6.20 12.07
N PRO A 38 -1.24 -6.82 12.99
CA PRO A 38 -2.29 -6.11 13.71
C PRO A 38 -1.71 -5.07 14.66
N ILE A 39 -0.59 -5.36 15.32
CA ILE A 39 0.09 -4.39 16.19
C ILE A 39 0.53 -3.18 15.37
N ALA A 40 1.11 -3.40 14.18
CA ALA A 40 1.50 -2.32 13.30
C ALA A 40 0.28 -1.48 12.89
N THR A 41 -0.81 -2.09 12.43
CA THR A 41 -2.05 -1.40 12.02
C THR A 41 -2.70 -0.62 13.18
N VAL A 42 -2.75 -1.17 14.40
CA VAL A 42 -3.26 -0.43 15.57
C VAL A 42 -2.39 0.79 15.86
N VAL A 43 -1.06 0.62 15.89
CA VAL A 43 -0.13 1.70 16.25
C VAL A 43 -0.15 2.81 15.20
N THR A 44 -0.11 2.47 13.92
CA THR A 44 -0.14 3.46 12.83
C THR A 44 -1.51 4.12 12.70
N GLY A 45 -2.60 3.36 12.85
CA GLY A 45 -3.97 3.88 12.84
C GLY A 45 -4.21 4.85 14.00
N ALA A 46 -3.76 4.53 15.21
CA ALA A 46 -3.84 5.42 16.37
C ALA A 46 -3.04 6.71 16.14
N LEU A 47 -1.82 6.59 15.62
CA LEU A 47 -0.99 7.75 15.30
C LEU A 47 -1.64 8.65 14.25
N ALA A 48 -2.21 8.06 13.18
CA ALA A 48 -2.93 8.78 12.14
C ALA A 48 -4.15 9.53 12.72
N LEU A 49 -4.93 8.87 13.60
CA LEU A 49 -6.06 9.49 14.28
C LEU A 49 -5.62 10.72 15.08
N VAL A 50 -4.52 10.63 15.84
CA VAL A 50 -4.00 11.78 16.61
C VAL A 50 -3.63 12.94 15.68
N PHE A 51 -2.89 12.68 14.59
CA PHE A 51 -2.49 13.72 13.64
C PHE A 51 -3.69 14.40 12.96
N ILE A 52 -4.69 13.62 12.54
CA ILE A 52 -5.92 14.17 11.94
C ILE A 52 -6.71 14.97 12.96
N SER A 53 -6.79 14.51 14.21
CA SER A 53 -7.48 15.22 15.29
C SER A 53 -6.86 16.60 15.55
N ILE A 54 -5.53 16.67 15.60
CA ILE A 54 -4.80 17.94 15.75
C ILE A 54 -5.07 18.86 14.56
N ARG A 55 -5.09 18.32 13.33
CA ARG A 55 -5.36 19.08 12.11
C ARG A 55 -6.76 19.66 12.10
N VAL A 56 -7.77 18.86 12.43
CA VAL A 56 -9.16 19.30 12.51
C VAL A 56 -9.33 20.37 13.60
N ALA A 57 -8.69 20.19 14.75
CA ALA A 57 -8.69 21.19 15.82
C ALA A 57 -8.08 22.54 15.35
N ASP A 58 -6.96 22.50 14.62
CA ASP A 58 -6.33 23.71 14.05
C ASP A 58 -7.22 24.39 12.99
N CYS A 59 -7.95 23.61 12.17
CA CYS A 59 -8.90 24.15 11.19
C CYS A 59 -10.08 24.87 11.87
N ILE A 60 -10.63 24.28 12.92
CA ILE A 60 -11.74 24.87 13.70
C ILE A 60 -11.25 26.16 14.38
N ALA A 61 -10.06 26.14 14.97
CA ALA A 61 -9.46 27.31 15.62
C ALA A 61 -9.20 28.47 14.65
N LYS A 62 -8.83 28.18 13.40
CA LYS A 62 -8.53 29.18 12.36
C LYS A 62 -9.72 29.57 11.47
N ASN A 63 -10.89 28.98 11.72
CA ASN A 63 -12.15 29.21 11.00
C ASN A 63 -12.01 29.18 9.46
N GLY A 64 -11.18 28.26 8.95
CA GLY A 64 -10.80 28.22 7.54
C GLY A 64 -10.46 26.81 7.09
N PHE A 65 -11.44 26.12 6.52
CA PHE A 65 -11.25 24.77 5.98
C PHE A 65 -10.58 24.86 4.60
N LYS A 66 -9.33 24.38 4.49
CA LYS A 66 -8.60 24.38 3.21
C LYS A 66 -8.81 23.06 2.49
N TRP A 67 -8.69 23.09 1.16
CA TRP A 67 -8.75 21.89 0.32
C TRP A 67 -7.75 20.79 0.74
N ALA A 68 -6.58 21.19 1.25
CA ALA A 68 -5.59 20.23 1.77
C ALA A 68 -6.12 19.44 2.98
N ASP A 69 -6.85 20.10 3.87
CA ASP A 69 -7.39 19.50 5.08
C ASP A 69 -8.58 18.58 4.75
N MET A 70 -9.41 18.95 3.76
CA MET A 70 -10.46 18.06 3.21
C MET A 70 -9.86 16.77 2.64
N CYS A 71 -8.82 16.88 1.81
CA CYS A 71 -8.18 15.71 1.22
C CYS A 71 -7.54 14.81 2.29
N ALA A 72 -6.96 15.37 3.35
CA ALA A 72 -6.39 14.60 4.45
C ALA A 72 -7.44 13.85 5.26
N VAL A 73 -8.58 14.49 5.58
CA VAL A 73 -9.69 13.83 6.28
C VAL A 73 -10.32 12.76 5.39
N LEU A 74 -10.52 13.03 4.11
CA LEU A 74 -11.00 12.03 3.16
C LEU A 74 -10.05 10.84 3.06
N ALA A 75 -8.74 11.07 2.95
CA ALA A 75 -7.75 10.00 2.91
C ALA A 75 -7.86 9.08 4.14
N PHE A 76 -8.04 9.65 5.33
CA PHE A 76 -8.25 8.89 6.56
C PHE A 76 -9.56 8.10 6.56
N ILE A 77 -10.66 8.68 6.08
CA ILE A 77 -11.94 7.97 5.96
C ILE A 77 -11.81 6.77 5.01
N PHE A 78 -11.10 6.93 3.89
CA PHE A 78 -10.87 5.85 2.93
C PHE A 78 -9.87 4.78 3.44
N SER A 79 -9.01 5.09 4.42
CA SER A 79 -8.12 4.11 5.03
C SER A 79 -8.80 3.24 6.10
N LEU A 80 -9.88 3.71 6.75
CA LEU A 80 -10.56 2.95 7.80
C LEU A 80 -11.10 1.58 7.34
N PRO A 81 -11.78 1.44 6.17
CA PRO A 81 -12.20 0.14 5.68
C PRO A 81 -11.01 -0.80 5.45
N MET A 82 -9.90 -0.28 4.92
CA MET A 82 -8.68 -1.05 4.69
C MET A 82 -8.17 -1.66 6.00
N ASP A 83 -8.04 -0.86 7.05
CA ASP A 83 -7.57 -1.31 8.37
C ASP A 83 -8.52 -2.37 8.96
N ILE A 84 -9.84 -2.16 8.86
CA ILE A 84 -10.85 -3.11 9.37
C ILE A 84 -10.77 -4.46 8.66
N PHE A 85 -10.71 -4.47 7.33
CA PHE A 85 -10.63 -5.71 6.56
C PHE A 85 -9.29 -6.43 6.76
N GLU A 86 -8.22 -5.70 7.04
CA GLU A 86 -6.94 -6.28 7.44
C GLU A 86 -7.08 -7.10 8.74
N PHE A 87 -7.80 -6.60 9.75
CA PHE A 87 -8.08 -7.37 10.99
C PHE A 87 -8.80 -8.68 10.73
N PHE A 88 -9.81 -8.68 9.84
CA PHE A 88 -10.54 -9.90 9.48
C PHE A 88 -9.68 -10.88 8.66
N MET A 89 -8.80 -10.35 7.81
CA MET A 89 -7.85 -11.13 7.03
C MET A 89 -6.85 -11.87 7.93
N MET A 90 -6.36 -11.22 9.00
CA MET A 90 -5.48 -11.84 9.98
C MET A 90 -6.15 -12.96 10.76
N GLY A 91 -7.41 -12.76 11.17
CA GLY A 91 -8.22 -13.82 11.79
C GLY A 91 -8.51 -15.02 10.86
N SER A 92 -8.40 -14.81 9.55
CA SER A 92 -8.58 -15.86 8.53
C SER A 92 -7.31 -16.67 8.28
N GLY A 93 -6.20 -16.37 8.96
CA GLY A 93 -4.96 -17.14 8.87
C GLY A 93 -3.84 -16.48 8.09
N MET A 94 -3.96 -15.19 7.76
CA MET A 94 -2.85 -14.42 7.20
C MET A 94 -1.65 -14.40 8.15
N GLY A 95 -0.45 -14.63 7.60
CA GLY A 95 0.79 -14.73 8.37
C GLY A 95 1.12 -16.12 8.90
N LYS A 96 0.34 -17.14 8.53
CA LYS A 96 0.62 -18.56 8.74
C LYS A 96 0.94 -19.23 7.42
N ASP A 97 1.66 -20.34 7.50
CA ASP A 97 2.02 -21.14 6.34
C ASP A 97 0.78 -21.66 5.60
N VAL A 98 0.75 -21.53 4.26
CA VAL A 98 -0.44 -21.81 3.44
C VAL A 98 -0.96 -23.24 3.62
N TRP A 99 -0.07 -24.22 3.79
CA TRP A 99 -0.42 -25.63 4.00
C TRP A 99 -1.14 -25.91 5.34
N THR A 100 -1.07 -24.99 6.30
CA THR A 100 -1.77 -25.11 7.58
C THR A 100 -3.21 -24.59 7.53
N LEU A 101 -3.60 -23.94 6.43
CA LEU A 101 -4.87 -23.26 6.29
C LEU A 101 -5.95 -24.15 5.67
N THR A 102 -7.17 -24.01 6.16
CA THR A 102 -8.34 -24.64 5.55
C THR A 102 -8.67 -23.98 4.23
N LYS A 103 -9.18 -24.72 3.25
CA LYS A 103 -9.69 -24.20 1.96
C LYS A 103 -10.60 -22.97 2.10
N LYS A 104 -11.46 -22.94 3.13
CA LYS A 104 -12.33 -21.80 3.47
C LYS A 104 -11.56 -20.57 3.95
N GLN A 105 -10.49 -20.78 4.72
CA GLN A 105 -9.60 -19.71 5.19
C GLN A 105 -8.84 -19.08 4.03
N ILE A 106 -8.36 -19.89 3.08
CA ILE A 106 -7.68 -19.40 1.87
C ILE A 106 -8.60 -18.50 1.04
N THR A 107 -9.82 -18.94 0.73
CA THR A 107 -10.79 -18.11 -0.01
C THR A 107 -11.16 -16.83 0.75
N ASN A 108 -11.34 -16.89 2.06
CA ASN A 108 -11.63 -15.69 2.86
C ASN A 108 -10.46 -14.70 2.82
N THR A 109 -9.23 -15.18 2.99
CA THR A 109 -8.02 -14.36 2.91
C THR A 109 -7.88 -13.68 1.54
N ALA A 110 -8.08 -14.42 0.45
CA ALA A 110 -8.07 -13.86 -0.90
C ALA A 110 -9.15 -12.77 -1.09
N LYS A 111 -10.37 -13.02 -0.59
CA LYS A 111 -11.47 -12.05 -0.65
C LYS A 111 -11.17 -10.77 0.13
N TYR A 112 -10.67 -10.89 1.37
CA TYR A 112 -10.31 -9.71 2.18
C TYR A 112 -9.12 -8.95 1.59
N THR A 113 -8.16 -9.66 0.97
CA THR A 113 -7.04 -9.04 0.25
C THR A 113 -7.54 -8.16 -0.89
N TRP A 114 -8.43 -8.69 -1.73
CA TRP A 114 -9.01 -7.91 -2.85
C TRP A 114 -9.75 -6.66 -2.37
N VAL A 115 -10.58 -6.78 -1.33
CA VAL A 115 -11.28 -5.61 -0.76
C VAL A 115 -10.27 -4.59 -0.25
N THR A 116 -9.25 -5.03 0.49
CA THR A 116 -8.19 -4.17 1.04
C THR A 116 -7.44 -3.42 -0.07
N GLN A 117 -7.14 -4.09 -1.19
CA GLN A 117 -6.49 -3.50 -2.35
C GLN A 117 -7.31 -2.40 -3.01
N VAL A 118 -8.62 -2.62 -3.18
CA VAL A 118 -9.55 -1.64 -3.76
C VAL A 118 -9.60 -0.36 -2.92
N TRP A 119 -9.58 -0.47 -1.58
CA TRP A 119 -9.57 0.70 -0.68
C TRP A 119 -8.18 1.34 -0.53
N TYR A 120 -7.11 0.56 -0.71
CA TYR A 120 -5.73 1.05 -0.65
C TYR A 120 -5.43 2.09 -1.74
N ILE A 121 -5.88 1.86 -2.98
CA ILE A 121 -5.62 2.75 -4.14
C ILE A 121 -6.11 4.20 -3.86
N PRO A 122 -7.38 4.47 -3.51
CA PRO A 122 -7.81 5.83 -3.24
C PRO A 122 -7.13 6.43 -2.00
N ALA A 123 -6.87 5.63 -0.95
CA ALA A 123 -6.23 6.12 0.27
C ALA A 123 -4.81 6.66 0.01
N ILE A 124 -3.98 5.93 -0.75
CA ILE A 124 -2.61 6.37 -1.05
C ILE A 124 -2.60 7.61 -1.95
N ILE A 125 -3.48 7.67 -2.95
CA ILE A 125 -3.53 8.80 -3.88
C ILE A 125 -4.07 10.06 -3.20
N LEU A 126 -5.13 9.95 -2.40
CA LEU A 126 -5.67 11.10 -1.64
C LEU A 126 -4.62 11.66 -0.68
N THR A 127 -3.80 10.80 -0.07
CA THR A 127 -2.67 11.21 0.78
C THR A 127 -1.66 12.05 -0.03
N LYS A 128 -1.28 11.62 -1.23
CA LYS A 128 -0.38 12.37 -2.11
C LYS A 128 -0.97 13.72 -2.52
N VAL A 129 -2.26 13.74 -2.88
CA VAL A 129 -2.98 14.97 -3.24
C VAL A 129 -3.02 15.94 -2.05
N ALA A 130 -3.25 15.45 -0.82
CA ALA A 130 -3.21 16.29 0.37
C ALA A 130 -1.83 16.94 0.58
N ILE A 131 -0.74 16.19 0.37
CA ILE A 131 0.63 16.71 0.44
C ILE A 131 0.87 17.80 -0.62
N VAL A 132 0.46 17.56 -1.87
CA VAL A 132 0.63 18.55 -2.95
C VAL A 132 -0.20 19.82 -2.68
N CYS A 133 -1.42 19.67 -2.17
CA CYS A 133 -2.26 20.80 -1.78
C CYS A 133 -1.62 21.61 -0.64
N PHE A 134 -0.98 20.94 0.33
CA PHE A 134 -0.21 21.59 1.38
C PHE A 134 0.98 22.37 0.81
N PHE A 135 1.75 21.76 -0.11
CA PHE A 135 2.86 22.41 -0.80
C PHE A 135 2.42 23.64 -1.61
N LYS A 136 1.32 23.54 -2.33
CA LYS A 136 0.73 24.65 -3.09
C LYS A 136 0.35 25.84 -2.20
N HIS A 137 -0.04 25.58 -0.94
CA HIS A 137 -0.40 26.63 0.01
C HIS A 137 0.82 27.33 0.62
N ILE A 138 1.88 26.58 0.95
CA ILE A 138 3.07 27.13 1.62
C ILE A 138 4.00 27.90 0.68
N PHE A 139 4.15 27.49 -0.59
CA PHE A 139 5.06 28.13 -1.53
C PHE A 139 4.30 28.96 -2.59
N PRO A 140 4.34 30.30 -2.52
CA PRO A 140 3.75 31.16 -3.54
C PRO A 140 4.69 31.24 -4.76
N GLY A 141 4.38 30.52 -5.84
CA GLY A 141 5.12 30.63 -7.11
C GLY A 141 4.30 30.15 -8.31
N PRO A 142 4.21 30.90 -9.44
CA PRO A 142 3.35 30.54 -10.56
C PRO A 142 3.79 29.22 -11.24
N ARG A 143 5.09 29.03 -11.46
CA ARG A 143 5.64 27.77 -12.00
C ARG A 143 5.42 26.59 -11.05
N PHE A 144 5.59 26.82 -9.75
CA PHE A 144 5.37 25.82 -8.72
C PHE A 144 3.89 25.38 -8.65
N ARG A 145 2.95 26.33 -8.77
CA ARG A 145 1.52 26.03 -8.83
C ARG A 145 1.17 25.17 -10.05
N LEU A 146 1.77 25.44 -11.21
CA LEU A 146 1.57 24.64 -12.42
C LEU A 146 2.08 23.20 -12.23
N LEU A 147 3.27 23.02 -11.64
CA LEU A 147 3.81 21.70 -11.32
C LEU A 147 2.93 20.94 -10.31
N CYS A 148 2.44 21.62 -9.28
CA CYS A 148 1.50 21.03 -8.32
C CYS A 148 0.19 20.60 -9.01
N GLN A 149 -0.38 21.44 -9.87
CA GLN A 149 -1.60 21.10 -10.62
C GLN A 149 -1.37 19.90 -11.55
N GLY A 150 -0.25 19.87 -12.27
CA GLY A 150 0.13 18.72 -13.10
C GLY A 150 0.27 17.44 -12.29
N THR A 151 0.85 17.53 -11.08
CA THR A 151 1.00 16.38 -10.17
C THR A 151 -0.36 15.88 -9.66
N ILE A 152 -1.29 16.79 -9.34
CA ILE A 152 -2.66 16.41 -8.94
C ILE A 152 -3.39 15.69 -10.08
N ILE A 153 -3.28 16.21 -11.31
CA ILE A 153 -3.90 15.58 -12.49
C ILE A 153 -3.31 14.19 -12.71
N HIS A 154 -1.98 14.05 -12.65
CA HIS A 154 -1.32 12.76 -12.77
C HIS A 154 -1.80 11.76 -11.71
N CYS A 155 -1.88 12.19 -10.45
CA CYS A 155 -2.39 11.37 -9.34
C CYS A 155 -3.81 10.89 -9.61
N PHE A 156 -4.70 11.77 -10.05
CA PHE A 156 -6.09 11.42 -10.36
C PHE A 156 -6.20 10.44 -11.53
N LEU A 157 -5.46 10.68 -12.62
CA LEU A 157 -5.45 9.77 -13.78
C LEU A 157 -4.90 8.40 -13.41
N PHE A 158 -3.83 8.35 -12.60
CA PHE A 158 -3.25 7.11 -12.11
C PHE A 158 -4.21 6.34 -11.18
N MET A 159 -4.93 7.05 -10.30
CA MET A 159 -5.98 6.45 -9.48
C MET A 159 -7.08 5.81 -10.35
N MET A 160 -7.59 6.56 -11.34
CA MET A 160 -8.68 6.06 -12.19
C MET A 160 -8.24 4.84 -13.01
N SER A 161 -7.04 4.87 -13.60
CA SER A 161 -6.56 3.75 -14.42
C SER A 161 -6.34 2.48 -13.58
N THR A 162 -5.69 2.61 -12.43
CA THR A 162 -5.40 1.47 -11.54
C THR A 162 -6.66 0.91 -10.88
N PHE A 163 -7.60 1.77 -10.50
CA PHE A 163 -8.88 1.36 -9.93
C PHE A 163 -9.74 0.59 -10.94
N ILE A 164 -9.77 1.04 -12.21
CA ILE A 164 -10.48 0.32 -13.28
C ILE A 164 -9.85 -1.06 -13.53
N ILE A 165 -8.51 -1.14 -13.56
CA ILE A 165 -7.80 -2.41 -13.75
C ILE A 165 -8.08 -3.38 -12.59
N GLU A 166 -8.10 -2.88 -11.35
CA GLU A 166 -8.33 -3.72 -10.18
C GLU A 166 -9.77 -4.26 -10.09
N ILE A 167 -10.76 -3.44 -10.48
CA ILE A 167 -12.16 -3.88 -10.55
C ILE A 167 -12.37 -4.89 -11.68
N LEU A 168 -11.71 -4.68 -12.81
CA LEU A 168 -11.78 -5.55 -13.99
C LEU A 168 -10.71 -6.65 -13.96
N ALA A 169 -10.13 -6.95 -12.79
CA ALA A 169 -9.00 -7.86 -12.66
C ALA A 169 -9.30 -9.27 -13.19
N CYS A 170 -10.54 -9.72 -12.95
CA CYS A 170 -11.12 -10.95 -13.47
C CYS A 170 -12.59 -10.70 -13.83
N ILE A 171 -13.05 -11.28 -14.93
CA ILE A 171 -14.47 -11.29 -15.32
C ILE A 171 -14.90 -12.75 -15.39
N PRO A 172 -15.77 -13.24 -14.47
CA PRO A 172 -16.35 -12.55 -13.32
C PRO A 172 -15.38 -12.42 -12.13
N VAL A 173 -15.61 -11.41 -11.27
CA VAL A 173 -14.76 -11.14 -10.08
C VAL A 173 -14.74 -12.34 -9.12
N GLU A 174 -15.77 -13.19 -9.16
CA GLU A 174 -15.87 -14.37 -8.29
C GLU A 174 -14.78 -15.43 -8.50
N GLU A 175 -14.16 -15.39 -9.66
CA GLU A 175 -13.04 -16.28 -10.01
C GLU A 175 -11.73 -15.78 -9.42
N ALA A 176 -11.62 -14.49 -9.06
CA ALA A 176 -10.42 -13.92 -8.46
C ALA A 176 -10.04 -14.60 -7.14
N TRP A 177 -11.02 -15.01 -6.33
CA TRP A 177 -10.80 -15.70 -5.04
C TRP A 177 -10.96 -17.23 -5.10
N SER A 178 -11.30 -17.78 -6.27
CA SER A 178 -11.43 -19.22 -6.52
C SER A 178 -10.27 -19.80 -7.33
N ARG A 179 -9.35 -18.95 -7.81
CA ARG A 179 -8.21 -19.28 -8.67
C ARG A 179 -7.26 -20.36 -8.11
N TRP A 180 -7.15 -20.50 -6.79
CA TRP A 180 -6.35 -21.54 -6.13
C TRP A 180 -6.87 -22.96 -6.40
N LYS A 181 -8.12 -23.13 -6.85
CA LYS A 181 -8.72 -24.45 -7.16
C LYS A 181 -8.24 -25.06 -8.49
N GLY A 182 -7.54 -24.31 -9.33
CA GLY A 182 -7.00 -24.81 -10.61
C GLY A 182 -8.04 -25.06 -11.72
N GLU A 183 -9.33 -24.78 -11.49
CA GLU A 183 -10.44 -25.05 -12.43
C GLU A 183 -10.83 -23.85 -13.31
N SER A 184 -10.20 -22.69 -13.15
CA SER A 184 -10.65 -21.46 -13.82
C SER A 184 -10.12 -21.37 -15.27
N THR A 185 -11.00 -21.55 -16.26
CA THR A 185 -10.73 -21.37 -17.71
C THR A 185 -10.81 -19.91 -18.18
N VAL A 186 -10.82 -18.95 -17.26
CA VAL A 186 -11.03 -17.52 -17.55
C VAL A 186 -9.71 -16.75 -17.55
N LEU A 187 -9.56 -15.86 -18.53
CA LEU A 187 -8.36 -15.04 -18.73
C LEU A 187 -8.34 -13.88 -17.71
N CYS A 188 -7.72 -14.08 -16.55
CA CYS A 188 -7.40 -13.00 -15.61
C CYS A 188 -6.05 -12.38 -15.94
N TYR A 189 -5.86 -11.09 -15.62
CA TYR A 189 -4.53 -10.48 -15.77
C TYR A 189 -3.56 -10.97 -14.69
N ASP A 190 -2.27 -10.81 -14.93
CA ASP A 190 -1.24 -11.14 -13.94
C ASP A 190 -1.16 -10.10 -12.82
N ASN A 191 -1.84 -10.39 -11.70
CA ASN A 191 -1.88 -9.59 -10.48
C ASN A 191 -0.47 -9.18 -10.01
N THR A 192 0.48 -10.12 -10.08
CA THR A 192 1.87 -9.90 -9.66
C THR A 192 2.50 -8.76 -10.45
N SER A 193 2.51 -8.86 -11.78
CA SER A 193 3.13 -7.86 -12.65
C SER A 193 2.52 -6.46 -12.48
N PHE A 194 1.20 -6.37 -12.27
CA PHE A 194 0.53 -5.10 -12.00
C PHE A 194 0.99 -4.48 -10.68
N TRP A 195 1.04 -5.24 -9.58
CA TRP A 195 1.45 -4.69 -8.30
C TRP A 195 2.93 -4.27 -8.28
N TRP A 196 3.79 -4.94 -9.06
CA TRP A 196 5.16 -4.48 -9.31
C TRP A 196 5.19 -3.14 -10.04
N ALA A 197 4.46 -3.02 -11.14
CA ALA A 197 4.38 -1.77 -11.91
C ALA A 197 3.77 -0.62 -11.07
N HIS A 198 2.67 -0.91 -10.36
CA HIS A 198 2.01 0.03 -9.45
C HIS A 198 2.98 0.53 -8.37
N SER A 199 3.73 -0.39 -7.75
CA SER A 199 4.72 -0.05 -6.71
C SER A 199 5.85 0.81 -7.27
N ALA A 200 6.38 0.48 -8.45
CA ALA A 200 7.45 1.25 -9.10
C ALA A 200 7.00 2.69 -9.41
N ILE A 201 5.81 2.87 -9.98
CA ILE A 201 5.24 4.20 -10.25
C ILE A 201 5.00 4.95 -8.94
N ASN A 202 4.44 4.27 -7.93
CA ASN A 202 4.16 4.88 -6.64
C ASN A 202 5.43 5.44 -5.98
N ILE A 203 6.54 4.68 -6.00
CA ILE A 203 7.85 5.09 -5.52
C ILE A 203 8.38 6.28 -6.34
N ALA A 204 8.27 6.24 -7.66
CA ALA A 204 8.70 7.34 -8.53
C ALA A 204 7.96 8.65 -8.23
N THR A 205 6.65 8.58 -7.99
CA THR A 205 5.86 9.75 -7.58
C THR A 205 6.29 10.28 -6.21
N ASP A 206 6.67 9.42 -5.26
CA ASP A 206 7.14 9.86 -3.94
C ASP A 206 8.47 10.62 -4.05
N LEU A 207 9.40 10.12 -4.88
CA LEU A 207 10.65 10.82 -5.19
C LEU A 207 10.39 12.19 -5.85
N TRP A 208 9.43 12.25 -6.77
CA TRP A 208 9.00 13.50 -7.39
C TRP A 208 8.45 14.50 -6.36
N LEU A 209 7.57 14.06 -5.45
CA LEU A 209 6.98 14.91 -4.40
C LEU A 209 8.05 15.46 -3.45
N ILE A 210 9.03 14.64 -3.08
CA ILE A 210 10.17 15.06 -2.26
C ILE A 210 11.04 16.08 -3.00
N GLY A 211 11.24 15.88 -4.31
CA GLY A 211 12.00 16.79 -5.17
C GLY A 211 11.32 18.13 -5.41
N LEU A 212 9.98 18.15 -5.41
CA LEU A 212 9.16 19.31 -5.77
C LEU A 212 9.51 20.61 -4.99
N PRO A 213 9.67 20.61 -3.64
CA PRO A 213 10.06 21.81 -2.89
C PRO A 213 11.56 22.16 -2.97
N ILE A 214 12.45 21.25 -3.39
CA ILE A 214 13.91 21.45 -3.30
C ILE A 214 14.39 22.63 -4.16
N PRO A 215 14.02 22.77 -5.45
CA PRO A 215 14.45 23.90 -6.27
C PRO A 215 14.02 25.26 -5.70
N MET A 216 12.83 25.32 -5.10
CA MET A 216 12.32 26.54 -4.46
C MET A 216 13.13 26.88 -3.20
N LEU A 217 13.49 25.86 -2.41
CA LEU A 217 14.28 26.01 -1.19
C LEU A 217 15.75 26.33 -1.48
N LEU A 218 16.31 25.89 -2.61
CA LEU A 218 17.69 26.21 -3.01
C LEU A 218 17.85 27.68 -3.42
N GLY A 219 16.79 28.33 -3.89
CA GLY A 219 16.76 29.79 -4.04
C GLY A 219 16.84 30.54 -2.71
N LEU A 220 16.62 29.86 -1.59
CA LEU A 220 16.56 30.41 -0.24
C LEU A 220 17.57 29.71 0.70
N GLN A 221 18.87 29.82 0.39
CA GLN A 221 20.04 29.39 1.20
C GLN A 221 19.78 28.39 2.35
N LEU A 222 19.29 27.18 2.03
CA LEU A 222 19.07 26.14 3.04
C LEU A 222 20.19 25.09 3.03
N LYS A 223 20.68 24.77 4.23
CA LYS A 223 21.83 23.88 4.49
C LYS A 223 21.59 22.44 3.99
N THR A 224 22.64 21.86 3.41
CA THR A 224 22.75 20.50 2.82
C THR A 224 22.26 19.35 3.71
N ARG A 225 22.15 19.56 5.04
CA ARG A 225 21.65 18.56 6.00
C ARG A 225 20.27 17.99 5.67
N LYS A 226 19.32 18.80 5.18
CA LYS A 226 17.97 18.31 4.83
C LYS A 226 17.97 17.33 3.65
N ARG A 227 18.94 17.47 2.74
CA ARG A 227 19.13 16.57 1.58
C ARG A 227 19.57 15.17 2.01
N ILE A 228 20.38 15.07 3.07
CA ILE A 228 20.90 13.79 3.59
C ILE A 228 19.79 13.00 4.30
N TYR A 229 18.93 13.66 5.07
CA TYR A 229 17.78 12.99 5.72
C TYR A 229 16.84 12.33 4.69
N LEU A 230 16.60 12.98 3.55
CA LEU A 230 15.74 12.45 2.49
C LEU A 230 16.31 11.17 1.86
N VAL A 231 17.61 11.15 1.59
CA VAL A 231 18.29 9.95 1.07
C VAL A 231 18.27 8.84 2.12
N LEU A 232 18.56 9.15 3.39
CA LEU A 232 18.55 8.18 4.49
C LEU A 232 17.17 7.55 4.72
N MET A 233 16.09 8.34 4.70
CA MET A 233 14.73 7.80 4.86
C MET A 233 14.38 6.82 3.73
N PHE A 234 14.85 7.06 2.51
CA PHE A 234 14.63 6.16 1.38
C PHE A 234 15.51 4.90 1.45
N SER A 235 16.78 5.05 1.84
CA SER A 235 17.73 3.94 1.96
C SER A 235 17.27 2.90 3.00
N ILE A 236 16.65 3.33 4.10
CA ILE A 236 16.13 2.42 5.13
C ILE A 236 15.02 1.51 4.57
N GLY A 237 14.15 2.02 3.70
CA GLY A 237 13.09 1.22 3.07
C GLY A 237 13.62 0.14 2.11
N ILE A 238 14.74 0.41 1.44
CA ILE A 238 15.38 -0.54 0.52
C ILE A 238 16.16 -1.62 1.29
N VAL A 239 16.78 -1.28 2.41
CA VAL A 239 17.57 -2.22 3.23
C VAL A 239 16.71 -3.28 3.92
N TRP A 240 15.42 -2.99 4.17
CA TRP A 240 14.46 -3.97 4.69
C TRP A 240 13.85 -4.89 3.62
N VAL A 241 14.16 -4.67 2.34
CA VAL A 241 13.88 -5.68 1.30
C VAL A 241 14.72 -6.90 1.65
N GLN A 242 14.04 -7.99 2.05
CA GLN A 242 14.65 -9.27 2.41
C GLN A 242 15.78 -9.62 1.43
N PRO A 243 16.95 -10.09 1.89
CA PRO A 243 17.93 -10.65 0.97
C PRO A 243 17.26 -11.76 0.17
N PRO A 244 17.62 -11.93 -1.12
CA PRO A 244 17.10 -13.03 -1.92
C PRO A 244 17.31 -14.32 -1.10
N VAL A 245 16.22 -15.05 -0.87
CA VAL A 245 16.35 -16.45 -0.53
C VAL A 245 17.04 -17.07 -1.73
N ASN A 246 18.35 -17.31 -1.59
CA ASN A 246 19.07 -18.13 -2.53
C ASN A 246 18.36 -19.47 -2.49
N SER A 247 17.57 -19.76 -3.53
CA SER A 247 17.07 -21.10 -3.79
C SER A 247 18.28 -22.00 -3.98
N CYS A 248 18.68 -22.66 -2.89
CA CYS A 248 19.49 -23.86 -2.96
C CYS A 248 18.56 -25.06 -2.88
N TYR A 249 17.69 -25.22 -3.88
CA TYR A 249 17.10 -26.49 -4.34
C TYR A 249 16.70 -26.32 -5.80
#